data_AF-A0A4R2ZIY0-F1
#
_entry.id   AF-A0A4R2ZIY0-F1
#
_cell.length_a   1.000
_cell.length_b   1.000
_cell.length_c   1.000
_cell.angle_alpha   90.00
_cell.angle_beta   90.00
_cell.angle_gamma   90.00
#
_symmetry.space_group_name_H-M   'P 1'
#
loop_
_entity.id
_entity.type
_entity.pdbx_description
1 polymer ?
#
loop_
_entity_poly.entity_id
_entity_poly.type
_entity_poly.pdbx_seq_one_letter_code
_entity_poly.pdbx_strand_id
1 'polypeptide(L)'
;MFAKQKIFSNFSFTNVMGPNYSGDAVSEILLKNIIYNTMKIRVLIVALFILVYVNVNAQRVVIIGLDGFSTEGFNGSKHPNIDRLFEKGLITLTNRPVMPSITLPNWTSHLTGQGPEEHGITANNWTMENHTLKAIETDEQGYSPSIFKVLKDKKNNAKTAFYYNWAELINPINKKYLDEVSFEEGDRYKDNYAKALKFIEKNKNDPTLVFLYSVHTDHAGHEYGWMSPQYITAIEEVDVEIGNFINKLKEQKLYDDTYFLFITDHGGIKKGHGGVTMNEMQIPWAITGPKIKNLGLTDQFFNSNKNTSLVLAKLFGLKNIPKSWTGIAPTVIFK
;
A
#
# COMPACT_ATOMS: atom_id res chain seq x y z
N MET A 1 -44.47 48.16 -35.41
CA MET A 1 -45.84 47.64 -35.62
C MET A 1 -46.51 47.66 -34.26
N PHE A 2 -47.45 48.59 -34.08
CA PHE A 2 -48.53 48.76 -33.07
C PHE A 2 -48.36 48.23 -31.63
N ALA A 3 -48.84 48.85 -30.56
CA ALA A 3 -49.35 50.18 -30.24
C ALA A 3 -49.71 50.18 -28.73
N LYS A 4 -49.54 51.35 -28.09
CA LYS A 4 -50.29 51.98 -26.99
C LYS A 4 -51.27 51.13 -26.13
N GLN A 5 -51.21 51.32 -24.81
CA GLN A 5 -52.21 52.16 -24.13
C GLN A 5 -51.77 52.69 -22.76
N LYS A 6 -52.07 53.97 -22.55
CA LYS A 6 -51.87 54.81 -21.37
C LYS A 6 -53.27 55.33 -21.04
N ILE A 7 -53.77 55.18 -19.81
CA ILE A 7 -54.93 55.94 -19.32
C ILE A 7 -54.68 56.41 -17.87
N PHE A 8 -54.91 57.72 -17.70
CA PHE A 8 -55.00 58.63 -16.55
C PHE A 8 -55.88 58.10 -15.38
N SER A 9 -55.99 58.65 -14.16
CA SER A 9 -55.60 59.92 -13.51
C SER A 9 -55.89 59.84 -12.00
N ASN A 10 -55.12 60.59 -11.19
CA ASN A 10 -55.39 61.26 -9.91
C ASN A 10 -56.68 60.96 -9.11
N PHE A 11 -56.53 60.68 -7.81
CA PHE A 11 -57.27 61.36 -6.74
C PHE A 11 -56.53 61.25 -5.38
N SER A 12 -56.40 62.38 -4.69
CA SER A 12 -55.82 62.52 -3.35
C SER A 12 -56.85 62.24 -2.26
N PHE A 13 -56.48 61.55 -1.17
CA PHE A 13 -57.18 61.66 0.12
C PHE A 13 -56.23 61.43 1.31
N THR A 14 -55.99 62.52 2.04
CA THR A 14 -56.02 62.69 3.51
C THR A 14 -55.35 61.67 4.44
N ASN A 15 -54.44 62.22 5.26
CA ASN A 15 -54.02 61.73 6.57
C ASN A 15 -55.20 61.21 7.42
N VAL A 16 -55.08 59.99 7.95
CA VAL A 16 -55.71 59.54 9.20
C VAL A 16 -54.73 58.67 9.98
N MET A 17 -54.60 58.96 11.27
CA MET A 17 -53.66 58.39 12.25
C MET A 17 -53.98 56.95 12.67
N GLY A 18 -52.95 56.15 12.98
CA GLY A 18 -53.04 54.91 13.78
C GLY A 18 -51.85 53.95 13.57
N PRO A 19 -51.30 53.31 14.63
CA PRO A 19 -49.98 52.67 14.56
C PRO A 19 -50.04 51.28 13.91
N ASN A 20 -49.26 51.07 12.84
CA ASN A 20 -49.05 49.76 12.24
C ASN A 20 -48.04 48.94 13.06
N TYR A 21 -48.53 47.96 13.81
CA TYR A 21 -47.71 46.90 14.40
C TYR A 21 -47.56 45.71 13.41
N SER A 22 -46.39 45.67 12.77
CA SER A 22 -45.55 44.48 12.55
C SER A 22 -46.21 43.13 12.17
N GLY A 23 -46.64 42.97 10.93
CA GLY A 23 -46.81 41.65 10.28
C GLY A 23 -45.54 41.15 9.57
N ASP A 24 -44.72 42.08 9.07
CA ASP A 24 -43.57 41.77 8.21
C ASP A 24 -42.33 41.30 8.96
N ALA A 25 -42.14 41.74 10.21
CA ALA A 25 -40.97 41.34 11.00
C ALA A 25 -40.99 39.86 11.40
N VAL A 26 -42.19 39.32 11.65
CA VAL A 26 -42.36 37.92 12.08
C VAL A 26 -42.10 36.97 10.90
N SER A 27 -42.56 37.30 9.69
CA SER A 27 -42.32 36.50 8.49
C SER A 27 -40.85 36.53 8.06
N GLU A 28 -40.16 37.66 8.20
CA GLU A 28 -38.74 37.79 7.89
C GLU A 28 -37.84 37.02 8.87
N ILE A 29 -38.20 37.01 10.16
CA ILE A 29 -37.52 36.23 11.20
C ILE A 29 -37.74 34.73 10.99
N LEU A 30 -38.97 34.31 10.63
CA LEU A 30 -39.28 32.92 10.28
C LEU A 30 -38.52 32.46 9.03
N LEU A 31 -38.44 33.28 7.98
CA LEU A 31 -37.67 32.96 6.78
C LEU A 31 -36.17 32.85 7.08
N LYS A 32 -35.60 33.79 7.85
CA LYS A 32 -34.18 33.75 8.26
C LYS A 32 -33.88 32.52 9.11
N ASN A 33 -34.77 32.13 10.02
CA ASN A 33 -34.61 30.91 10.83
C ASN A 33 -34.74 29.62 10.00
N ILE A 34 -35.65 29.57 9.02
CA ILE A 34 -35.78 28.42 8.11
C ILE A 34 -34.53 28.28 7.23
N ILE A 35 -34.03 29.39 6.65
CA ILE A 35 -32.80 29.43 5.84
C ILE A 35 -31.57 29.06 6.68
N TYR A 36 -31.45 29.62 7.88
CA TYR A 36 -30.36 29.31 8.80
C TYR A 36 -30.36 27.84 9.25
N ASN A 37 -31.54 27.26 9.54
CA ASN A 37 -31.67 25.86 9.92
C ASN A 37 -31.45 24.91 8.74
N THR A 38 -31.90 25.25 7.52
CA THR A 38 -31.58 24.47 6.30
C THR A 38 -30.11 24.56 5.93
N MET A 39 -29.43 25.69 6.14
CA MET A 39 -27.98 25.80 5.99
C MET A 39 -27.23 24.96 7.03
N LYS A 40 -27.64 24.95 8.31
CA LYS A 40 -27.05 24.07 9.33
C LYS A 40 -27.25 22.59 9.01
N ILE A 41 -28.44 22.19 8.56
CA ILE A 41 -28.73 20.81 8.16
C ILE A 41 -27.88 20.42 6.94
N ARG A 42 -27.70 21.31 5.96
CA ARG A 42 -26.80 21.06 4.81
C ARG A 42 -25.32 20.98 5.21
N VAL A 43 -24.85 21.82 6.14
CA VAL A 43 -23.47 21.74 6.66
C VAL A 43 -23.27 20.47 7.49
N LEU A 44 -24.26 20.02 8.27
CA LEU A 44 -24.23 18.75 8.98
C LEU A 44 -24.27 17.55 8.03
N ILE A 45 -25.06 17.59 6.96
CA ILE A 45 -25.10 16.52 5.95
C ILE A 45 -23.78 16.49 5.16
N VAL A 46 -23.23 17.64 4.74
CA VAL A 46 -21.91 17.70 4.10
C VAL A 46 -20.81 17.25 5.05
N ALA A 47 -20.87 17.58 6.35
CA ALA A 47 -19.95 17.08 7.36
C ALA A 47 -20.11 15.57 7.63
N LEU A 48 -21.33 15.03 7.57
CA LEU A 48 -21.60 13.58 7.65
C LEU A 48 -21.11 12.83 6.39
N PHE A 49 -21.10 13.47 5.22
CA PHE A 49 -20.58 12.89 3.97
C PHE A 49 -19.05 12.97 3.85
N ILE A 50 -18.34 13.71 4.71
CA ILE A 50 -16.88 13.91 4.59
C ILE A 50 -16.04 12.85 5.31
N LEU A 51 -16.58 11.98 6.16
CA LEU A 51 -15.77 10.95 6.84
C LEU A 51 -16.43 9.56 6.86
N VAL A 52 -16.77 9.02 5.69
CA VAL A 52 -16.77 7.56 5.55
C VAL A 52 -15.30 7.15 5.54
N TYR A 53 -14.71 6.96 6.73
CA TYR A 53 -13.43 6.28 6.83
C TYR A 53 -13.61 4.90 6.21
N VAL A 54 -12.94 4.68 5.09
CA VAL A 54 -12.82 3.37 4.46
C VAL A 54 -12.13 2.45 5.46
N ASN A 55 -12.92 1.74 6.25
CA ASN A 55 -12.42 0.71 7.15
C ASN A 55 -12.12 -0.53 6.32
N VAL A 56 -10.85 -0.70 5.96
CA VAL A 56 -10.33 -1.96 5.46
C VAL A 56 -9.90 -2.78 6.68
N ASN A 57 -10.29 -4.05 6.70
CA ASN A 57 -9.88 -5.01 7.71
C ASN A 57 -9.67 -6.33 6.99
N ALA A 58 -8.49 -6.46 6.38
CA ALA A 58 -8.11 -7.59 5.56
C ALA A 58 -8.05 -8.86 6.41
N GLN A 59 -8.67 -9.92 5.91
CA GLN A 59 -8.49 -11.26 6.46
C GLN A 59 -7.13 -11.81 6.08
N ARG A 60 -6.68 -11.57 4.85
CA ARG A 60 -5.45 -12.16 4.32
C ARG A 60 -4.72 -11.18 3.41
N VAL A 61 -3.43 -11.04 3.65
CA VAL A 61 -2.52 -10.30 2.78
C VAL A 61 -1.34 -11.20 2.43
N VAL A 62 -1.05 -11.33 1.14
CA VAL A 62 0.13 -12.03 0.64
C VAL A 62 1.01 -11.02 -0.08
N ILE A 63 2.25 -10.89 0.37
CA ILE A 63 3.29 -10.11 -0.27
C ILE A 63 4.14 -11.07 -1.08
N ILE A 64 4.26 -10.79 -2.37
CA ILE A 64 5.13 -11.49 -3.32
C ILE A 64 6.27 -10.53 -3.64
N GLY A 65 7.45 -10.85 -3.13
CA GLY A 65 8.69 -10.09 -3.28
C GLY A 65 9.61 -10.73 -4.31
N LEU A 66 10.08 -9.94 -5.27
CA LEU A 66 11.06 -10.37 -6.26
C LEU A 66 12.24 -9.41 -6.27
N ASP A 67 13.42 -9.87 -5.86
CA ASP A 67 14.60 -9.02 -5.65
C ASP A 67 15.18 -8.50 -6.98
N GLY A 68 15.63 -7.25 -7.03
CA GLY A 68 16.30 -6.71 -8.21
C GLY A 68 15.43 -6.61 -9.48
N PHE A 69 14.09 -6.67 -9.36
CA PHE A 69 13.18 -6.62 -10.50
C PHE A 69 12.91 -5.19 -10.94
N SER A 70 13.62 -4.71 -11.96
CA SER A 70 13.53 -3.33 -12.41
C SER A 70 12.31 -3.04 -13.28
N THR A 71 11.99 -1.76 -13.47
CA THR A 71 10.99 -1.33 -14.48
C THR A 71 11.38 -1.73 -15.90
N GLU A 72 12.67 -1.70 -16.24
CA GLU A 72 13.12 -2.21 -17.54
C GLU A 72 12.88 -3.72 -17.66
N GLY A 73 13.14 -4.48 -16.58
CA GLY A 73 12.82 -5.90 -16.51
C GLY A 73 11.34 -6.15 -16.71
N PHE A 74 10.48 -5.37 -16.05
CA PHE A 74 9.02 -5.47 -16.21
C PHE A 74 8.58 -5.24 -17.67
N ASN A 75 9.16 -4.23 -18.33
CA ASN A 75 8.81 -3.92 -19.72
C ASN A 75 9.43 -4.90 -20.73
N GLY A 76 10.56 -5.54 -20.39
CA GLY A 76 11.32 -6.40 -21.29
C GLY A 76 11.05 -7.90 -21.17
N SER A 77 10.26 -8.34 -20.19
CA SER A 77 9.92 -9.75 -19.94
C SER A 77 8.44 -10.04 -20.17
N LYS A 78 8.09 -11.32 -20.30
CA LYS A 78 6.69 -11.77 -20.35
C LYS A 78 6.24 -12.29 -19.00
N HIS A 79 5.22 -11.66 -18.42
CA HIS A 79 4.71 -12.05 -17.10
C HIS A 79 3.17 -12.12 -17.07
N PRO A 80 2.57 -12.99 -17.91
CA PRO A 80 1.11 -13.04 -18.07
C PRO A 80 0.35 -13.39 -16.77
N ASN A 81 0.98 -14.04 -15.78
CA ASN A 81 0.33 -14.36 -14.52
C ASN A 81 0.31 -13.16 -13.57
N ILE A 82 1.40 -12.40 -13.50
CA ILE A 82 1.46 -11.13 -12.78
C ILE A 82 0.48 -10.13 -13.40
N ASP A 83 0.49 -9.97 -14.72
CA ASP A 83 -0.47 -9.11 -15.45
C ASP A 83 -1.93 -9.45 -15.08
N ARG A 84 -2.26 -10.74 -15.16
CA ARG A 84 -3.60 -11.24 -14.83
C ARG A 84 -3.94 -11.11 -13.34
N LEU A 85 -2.96 -11.23 -12.44
CA LEU A 85 -3.18 -11.05 -11.01
C LEU A 85 -3.63 -9.61 -10.71
N PHE A 86 -3.01 -8.62 -11.37
CA PHE A 86 -3.25 -7.20 -11.10
C PHE A 86 -4.23 -6.52 -12.06
N GLU A 87 -4.86 -7.24 -13.00
CA GLU A 87 -5.88 -6.73 -13.95
C GLU A 87 -7.03 -5.94 -13.27
N LYS A 88 -7.39 -6.32 -12.04
CA LYS A 88 -8.45 -5.67 -11.24
C LYS A 88 -7.92 -4.76 -10.13
N GLY A 89 -6.61 -4.53 -10.11
CA GLY A 89 -5.91 -3.71 -9.12
C GLY A 89 -5.16 -2.57 -9.79
N LEU A 90 -3.92 -2.38 -9.39
CA LEU A 90 -3.05 -1.38 -9.99
C LEU A 90 -1.60 -1.84 -10.01
N ILE A 91 -0.82 -1.27 -10.93
CA ILE A 91 0.63 -1.37 -11.02
C ILE A 91 1.17 0.05 -11.22
N THR A 92 2.20 0.44 -10.49
CA THR A 92 3.02 1.62 -10.80
C THR A 92 4.46 1.17 -11.07
N LEU A 93 5.07 1.73 -12.12
CA LEU A 93 6.47 1.47 -12.49
C LEU A 93 7.41 2.60 -12.03
N THR A 94 6.88 3.54 -11.25
CA THR A 94 7.63 4.70 -10.77
C THR A 94 7.86 4.67 -9.27
N ASN A 95 7.61 3.52 -8.62
CA ASN A 95 7.94 3.34 -7.22
C ASN A 95 9.45 3.49 -7.02
N ARG A 96 9.84 4.15 -5.92
CA ARG A 96 11.23 4.46 -5.61
C ARG A 96 11.76 3.65 -4.43
N PRO A 97 12.95 3.05 -4.55
CA PRO A 97 13.65 2.54 -3.39
C PRO A 97 14.08 3.68 -2.46
N VAL A 98 14.39 3.34 -1.22
CA VAL A 98 15.16 4.23 -0.35
C VAL A 98 16.64 4.19 -0.78
N MET A 99 17.41 5.17 -0.31
CA MET A 99 18.85 5.22 -0.58
C MET A 99 19.64 4.57 0.57
N PRO A 100 20.64 3.72 0.27
CA PRO A 100 21.05 3.26 -1.06
C PRO A 100 20.08 2.20 -1.64
N SER A 101 20.05 2.03 -2.96
CA SER A 101 19.22 1.02 -3.65
C SER A 101 19.80 -0.40 -3.50
N ILE A 102 20.01 -0.80 -2.25
CA ILE A 102 20.59 -2.08 -1.82
C ILE A 102 19.50 -2.89 -1.13
N THR A 103 19.61 -4.21 -1.25
CA THR A 103 18.65 -5.21 -0.81
C THR A 103 18.18 -5.04 0.63
N LEU A 104 19.05 -5.29 1.61
CA LEU A 104 18.64 -5.36 3.01
C LEU A 104 18.06 -4.04 3.55
N PRO A 105 18.62 -2.85 3.21
CA PRO A 105 17.99 -1.57 3.53
C PRO A 105 16.57 -1.43 2.98
N ASN A 106 16.35 -1.80 1.71
CA ASN A 106 15.07 -1.59 1.03
C ASN A 106 13.97 -2.56 1.48
N TRP A 107 14.29 -3.84 1.67
CA TRP A 107 13.35 -4.79 2.25
C TRP A 107 13.00 -4.42 3.69
N THR A 108 13.98 -3.95 4.47
CA THR A 108 13.72 -3.41 5.81
C THR A 108 12.77 -2.23 5.73
N SER A 109 12.97 -1.30 4.79
CA SER A 109 12.10 -0.15 4.59
C SER A 109 10.65 -0.56 4.27
N HIS A 110 10.45 -1.52 3.37
CA HIS A 110 9.12 -2.08 3.08
C HIS A 110 8.40 -2.58 4.33
N LEU A 111 9.14 -3.26 5.21
CA LEU A 111 8.56 -3.96 6.35
C LEU A 111 8.49 -3.08 7.61
N THR A 112 9.21 -1.97 7.67
CA THR A 112 9.29 -1.10 8.87
C THR A 112 8.82 0.32 8.64
N GLY A 113 8.45 0.72 7.41
CA GLY A 113 7.97 2.07 7.14
C GLY A 113 8.99 3.19 7.32
N GLN A 114 10.25 2.82 7.47
CA GLN A 114 11.41 3.68 7.75
C GLN A 114 12.35 3.65 6.56
N GLY A 115 13.21 4.64 6.41
CA GLY A 115 14.42 4.61 5.60
C GLY A 115 15.65 4.23 6.43
N PRO A 116 16.82 4.05 5.79
CA PRO A 116 18.04 3.60 6.46
C PRO A 116 18.52 4.53 7.56
N GLU A 117 18.29 5.83 7.41
CA GLU A 117 18.55 6.86 8.40
C GLU A 117 17.73 6.71 9.69
N GLU A 118 16.57 6.03 9.61
CA GLU A 118 15.64 5.82 10.72
C GLU A 118 15.79 4.41 11.31
N HIS A 119 15.82 3.37 10.46
CA HIS A 119 15.89 1.99 10.93
C HIS A 119 17.32 1.49 11.16
N GLY A 120 18.37 2.18 10.69
CA GLY A 120 19.77 1.85 10.97
C GLY A 120 20.40 0.74 10.11
N ILE A 121 19.69 0.23 9.10
CA ILE A 121 20.18 -0.83 8.20
C ILE A 121 20.65 -0.16 6.91
N THR A 122 21.96 -0.08 6.70
CA THR A 122 22.55 0.66 5.56
C THR A 122 23.26 -0.23 4.54
N ALA A 123 23.42 -1.53 4.82
CA ALA A 123 24.15 -2.47 3.96
C ALA A 123 23.67 -3.92 4.18
N ASN A 124 24.02 -4.81 3.24
CA ASN A 124 23.64 -6.23 3.26
C ASN A 124 24.33 -7.06 4.36
N ASN A 125 25.49 -6.64 4.84
CA ASN A 125 26.23 -7.31 5.91
C ASN A 125 25.80 -6.88 7.33
N TRP A 126 24.66 -6.22 7.47
CA TRP A 126 24.13 -5.77 8.75
C TRP A 126 23.70 -6.97 9.62
N THR A 127 24.10 -6.93 10.90
CA THR A 127 23.56 -7.82 11.94
C THR A 127 23.34 -7.05 13.24
N MET A 128 22.66 -7.67 14.21
CA MET A 128 22.48 -7.11 15.54
C MET A 128 23.82 -6.84 16.25
N GLU A 129 24.85 -7.63 15.98
CA GLU A 129 26.20 -7.48 16.52
C GLU A 129 27.09 -6.55 15.69
N ASN A 130 26.77 -6.39 14.40
CA ASN A 130 27.57 -5.66 13.43
C ASN A 130 26.77 -4.56 12.73
N HIS A 131 26.61 -3.43 13.41
CA HIS A 131 26.03 -2.21 12.84
C HIS A 131 26.55 -0.96 13.57
N THR A 132 26.55 0.17 12.88
CA THR A 132 27.02 1.46 13.44
C THR A 132 25.88 2.43 13.70
N LEU A 133 24.96 2.55 12.74
CA LEU A 133 23.81 3.45 12.88
C LEU A 133 22.72 2.76 13.70
N LYS A 134 22.33 3.38 14.80
CA LYS A 134 21.26 2.87 15.65
C LYS A 134 19.91 3.30 15.09
N ALA A 135 18.92 2.42 15.19
CA ALA A 135 17.54 2.77 14.89
C ALA A 135 17.01 3.83 15.87
N ILE A 136 16.12 4.69 15.39
CA ILE A 136 15.49 5.74 16.20
C ILE A 136 14.43 5.20 17.17
N GLU A 137 13.86 4.03 16.85
CA GLU A 137 12.88 3.31 17.67
C GLU A 137 13.15 1.81 17.53
N THR A 138 13.19 1.09 18.65
CA THR A 138 13.36 -0.36 18.67
C THR A 138 12.36 -1.02 19.59
N ASP A 139 12.15 -2.32 19.39
CA ASP A 139 11.57 -3.19 20.41
C ASP A 139 12.58 -3.49 21.54
N GLU A 140 12.15 -4.27 22.53
CA GLU A 140 12.96 -4.67 23.70
C GLU A 140 14.22 -5.48 23.33
N GLN A 141 14.26 -6.07 22.14
CA GLN A 141 15.39 -6.85 21.63
C GLN A 141 16.26 -6.05 20.66
N GLY A 142 15.97 -4.76 20.45
CA GLY A 142 16.75 -3.86 19.62
C GLY A 142 16.37 -3.82 18.14
N TYR A 143 15.27 -4.47 17.74
CA TYR A 143 14.83 -4.45 16.34
C TYR A 143 13.90 -3.28 16.05
N SER A 144 14.06 -2.64 14.90
CA SER A 144 13.10 -1.65 14.39
C SER A 144 11.70 -2.27 14.26
N PRO A 145 10.62 -1.58 14.68
CA PRO A 145 9.29 -2.17 14.72
C PRO A 145 8.76 -2.46 13.30
N SER A 146 8.72 -3.73 12.94
CA SER A 146 8.20 -4.20 11.65
C SER A 146 6.68 -4.32 11.64
N ILE A 147 6.09 -4.44 10.45
CA ILE A 147 4.66 -4.69 10.25
C ILE A 147 4.20 -5.97 10.97
N PHE A 148 5.05 -6.98 11.06
CA PHE A 148 4.75 -8.22 11.80
C PHE A 148 4.55 -7.93 13.29
N LYS A 149 5.46 -7.17 13.90
CA LYS A 149 5.33 -6.71 15.28
C LYS A 149 4.05 -5.89 15.47
N VAL A 150 3.87 -4.87 14.65
CA VAL A 150 2.73 -3.95 14.77
C VAL A 150 1.40 -4.69 14.60
N LEU A 151 1.34 -5.67 13.68
CA LEU A 151 0.17 -6.52 13.50
C LEU A 151 -0.09 -7.37 14.74
N LYS A 152 0.92 -8.08 15.27
CA LYS A 152 0.80 -8.92 16.47
C LYS A 152 0.39 -8.14 17.72
N ASP A 153 0.95 -6.95 17.91
CA ASP A 153 0.64 -6.08 19.05
C ASP A 153 -0.83 -5.61 19.04
N LYS A 154 -1.43 -5.43 17.85
CA LYS A 154 -2.80 -4.92 17.70
C LYS A 154 -3.85 -6.00 17.44
N LYS A 155 -3.42 -7.16 16.94
CA LYS A 155 -4.26 -8.33 16.64
C LYS A 155 -3.50 -9.58 17.09
N ASN A 156 -3.67 -9.94 18.36
CA ASN A 156 -2.97 -11.06 18.99
C ASN A 156 -3.19 -12.42 18.30
N ASN A 157 -4.34 -12.62 17.65
CA ASN A 157 -4.66 -13.83 16.90
C ASN A 157 -4.11 -13.83 15.47
N ALA A 158 -3.51 -12.72 15.01
CA ALA A 158 -2.97 -12.65 13.66
C ALA A 158 -1.86 -13.70 13.46
N LYS A 159 -1.75 -14.19 12.23
CA LYS A 159 -0.82 -15.24 11.79
C LYS A 159 0.13 -14.67 10.76
N THR A 160 1.40 -14.94 10.93
CA THR A 160 2.50 -14.27 10.23
C THR A 160 3.50 -15.30 9.74
N ALA A 161 3.80 -15.29 8.44
CA ALA A 161 4.77 -16.19 7.85
C ALA A 161 5.80 -15.43 7.01
N PHE A 162 7.05 -15.89 7.09
CA PHE A 162 8.19 -15.30 6.38
C PHE A 162 8.97 -16.38 5.63
N TYR A 163 8.89 -16.33 4.32
CA TYR A 163 9.46 -17.31 3.42
C TYR A 163 10.44 -16.64 2.47
N TYR A 164 11.68 -17.12 2.46
CA TYR A 164 12.79 -16.42 1.81
C TYR A 164 13.90 -17.40 1.39
N ASN A 165 14.81 -16.93 0.53
CA ASN A 165 15.90 -17.72 -0.01
C ASN A 165 17.21 -16.92 -0.17
N TRP A 166 17.33 -15.79 0.53
CA TRP A 166 18.60 -15.06 0.72
C TRP A 166 18.85 -14.87 2.22
N ALA A 167 19.93 -15.46 2.73
CA ALA A 167 20.07 -15.76 4.16
C ALA A 167 20.01 -14.51 5.06
N GLU A 168 20.60 -13.41 4.61
CA GLU A 168 20.74 -12.15 5.34
C GLU A 168 19.40 -11.42 5.49
N LEU A 169 18.41 -11.70 4.65
CA LEU A 169 17.12 -10.99 4.63
C LEU A 169 16.40 -11.00 5.98
N ILE A 170 16.57 -12.08 6.74
CA ILE A 170 15.92 -12.25 8.04
C ILE A 170 16.59 -11.45 9.15
N ASN A 171 17.83 -10.99 8.97
CA ASN A 171 18.64 -10.38 10.03
C ASN A 171 17.92 -9.19 10.70
N PRO A 172 17.29 -8.25 9.97
CA PRO A 172 16.61 -7.11 10.58
C PRO A 172 15.20 -7.41 11.12
N ILE A 173 14.73 -8.66 11.01
CA ILE A 173 13.36 -9.04 11.35
C ILE A 173 13.36 -9.88 12.62
N ASN A 174 12.71 -9.36 13.67
CA ASN A 174 12.56 -10.09 14.91
C ASN A 174 11.64 -11.31 14.73
N LYS A 175 12.23 -12.51 14.77
CA LYS A 175 11.54 -13.81 14.62
C LYS A 175 10.45 -14.06 15.68
N LYS A 176 10.48 -13.37 16.83
CA LYS A 176 9.44 -13.45 17.88
C LYS A 176 8.04 -13.15 17.33
N TYR A 177 7.94 -12.33 16.29
CA TYR A 177 6.67 -11.91 15.69
C TYR A 177 6.27 -12.72 14.47
N LEU A 178 6.94 -13.86 14.20
CA LEU A 178 6.68 -14.74 13.07
C LEU A 178 6.20 -16.11 13.60
N ASP A 179 5.08 -16.61 13.10
CA ASP A 179 4.56 -17.94 13.47
C ASP A 179 5.20 -19.05 12.64
N GLU A 180 5.57 -18.75 11.39
CA GLU A 180 6.28 -19.68 10.51
C GLU A 180 7.39 -18.96 9.76
N VAL A 181 8.57 -19.59 9.73
CA VAL A 181 9.74 -19.11 8.98
C VAL A 181 10.31 -20.28 8.20
N SER A 182 10.56 -20.10 6.90
CA SER A 182 11.25 -21.11 6.11
C SER A 182 12.24 -20.46 5.15
N PHE A 183 13.46 -20.99 5.19
CA PHE A 183 14.57 -20.63 4.32
C PHE A 183 14.79 -21.76 3.30
N GLU A 184 15.01 -21.40 2.05
CA GLU A 184 15.45 -22.32 1.00
C GLU A 184 16.85 -21.93 0.53
N GLU A 185 17.79 -22.88 0.56
CA GLU A 185 19.17 -22.68 0.11
C GLU A 185 19.32 -22.80 -1.41
N GLY A 186 20.36 -22.16 -1.96
CA GLY A 186 20.77 -22.31 -3.35
C GLY A 186 19.71 -21.83 -4.34
N ASP A 187 19.16 -20.64 -4.08
CA ASP A 187 18.15 -19.94 -4.88
C ASP A 187 16.83 -20.69 -5.10
N ARG A 188 16.63 -21.83 -4.43
CA ARG A 188 15.34 -22.50 -4.45
C ARG A 188 14.28 -21.61 -3.80
N TYR A 189 13.05 -21.65 -4.30
CA TYR A 189 11.93 -20.87 -3.74
C TYR A 189 10.56 -21.55 -3.88
N LYS A 190 10.50 -22.70 -4.57
CA LYS A 190 9.23 -23.32 -4.96
C LYS A 190 8.54 -23.99 -3.77
N ASP A 191 9.29 -24.56 -2.84
CA ASP A 191 8.72 -25.23 -1.67
C ASP A 191 8.07 -24.22 -0.71
N ASN A 192 8.61 -23.00 -0.65
CA ASN A 192 8.06 -21.88 0.10
C ASN A 192 6.67 -21.46 -0.39
N TYR A 193 6.38 -21.50 -1.69
CA TYR A 193 5.02 -21.30 -2.20
C TYR A 193 4.06 -22.40 -1.71
N ALA A 194 4.51 -23.66 -1.67
CA ALA A 194 3.70 -24.76 -1.15
C ALA A 194 3.45 -24.66 0.36
N LYS A 195 4.46 -24.22 1.13
CA LYS A 195 4.34 -23.94 2.57
C LYS A 195 3.36 -22.79 2.83
N ALA A 196 3.47 -21.71 2.06
CA ALA A 196 2.55 -20.59 2.13
C ALA A 196 1.09 -20.99 1.92
N LEU A 197 0.79 -21.83 0.93
CA LEU A 197 -0.58 -22.34 0.70
C LEU A 197 -1.10 -23.10 1.93
N LYS A 198 -0.32 -24.02 2.48
CA LYS A 198 -0.69 -24.79 3.67
C LYS A 198 -0.90 -23.89 4.88
N PHE A 199 -0.05 -22.90 5.08
CA PHE A 199 -0.16 -21.93 6.16
C PHE A 199 -1.42 -21.07 6.02
N ILE A 200 -1.70 -20.58 4.81
CA ILE A 200 -2.90 -19.80 4.49
C ILE A 200 -4.17 -20.62 4.74
N GLU A 201 -4.21 -21.88 4.30
CA GLU A 201 -5.35 -22.77 4.49
C GLU A 201 -5.59 -23.08 5.99
N LYS A 202 -4.53 -23.43 6.71
CA LYS A 202 -4.57 -23.73 8.16
C LYS A 202 -5.10 -22.55 8.97
N ASN A 203 -4.75 -21.33 8.57
CA ASN A 203 -5.07 -20.11 9.30
C ASN A 203 -6.18 -19.28 8.61
N LYS A 204 -7.00 -19.88 7.75
CA LYS A 204 -7.98 -19.16 6.92
C LYS A 204 -8.98 -18.27 7.68
N ASN A 205 -9.22 -18.57 8.97
CA ASN A 205 -10.13 -17.84 9.84
C ASN A 205 -9.45 -16.74 10.68
N ASP A 206 -8.12 -16.65 10.69
CA ASP A 206 -7.36 -15.63 11.42
C ASP A 206 -6.76 -14.57 10.46
N PRO A 207 -6.61 -13.31 10.90
CA PRO A 207 -5.91 -12.28 10.11
C PRO A 207 -4.51 -12.78 9.77
N THR A 208 -4.20 -12.93 8.48
CA THR A 208 -2.99 -13.61 8.04
C THR A 208 -2.15 -12.70 7.15
N LEU A 209 -0.86 -12.56 7.46
CA LEU A 209 0.15 -11.88 6.65
C LEU A 209 1.23 -12.88 6.24
N VAL A 210 1.38 -13.12 4.94
CA VAL A 210 2.43 -13.96 4.37
C VAL A 210 3.38 -13.10 3.55
N PHE A 211 4.67 -13.24 3.81
CA PHE A 211 5.74 -12.66 3.00
C PHE A 211 6.49 -13.78 2.28
N LEU A 212 6.43 -13.76 0.95
CA LEU A 212 7.16 -14.64 0.04
C LEU A 212 8.21 -13.81 -0.67
N TYR A 213 9.46 -14.24 -0.61
CA TYR A 213 10.58 -13.55 -1.24
C TYR A 213 11.38 -14.52 -2.12
N SER A 214 11.84 -14.02 -3.27
CA SER A 214 12.81 -14.70 -4.13
C SER A 214 13.93 -13.77 -4.56
N VAL A 215 15.19 -14.19 -4.33
CA VAL A 215 16.42 -13.53 -4.80
C VAL A 215 16.78 -13.82 -6.26
N HIS A 216 16.07 -14.78 -6.88
CA HIS A 216 16.42 -15.40 -8.17
C HIS A 216 16.78 -14.40 -9.28
N THR A 217 15.99 -13.33 -9.43
CA THR A 217 16.20 -12.31 -10.46
C THR A 217 17.39 -11.40 -10.17
N ASP A 218 17.66 -11.08 -8.92
CA ASP A 218 18.83 -10.29 -8.53
C ASP A 218 20.13 -11.07 -8.77
N HIS A 219 20.17 -12.33 -8.35
CA HIS A 219 21.32 -13.21 -8.63
C HIS A 219 21.56 -13.37 -10.14
N ALA A 220 20.51 -13.54 -10.95
CA ALA A 220 20.65 -13.54 -12.41
C ALA A 220 21.18 -12.20 -12.95
N GLY A 221 20.74 -11.08 -12.36
CA GLY A 221 21.23 -9.73 -12.65
C GLY A 221 22.73 -9.59 -12.34
N HIS A 222 23.20 -10.07 -11.19
CA HIS A 222 24.61 -10.08 -10.83
C HIS A 222 25.45 -11.01 -11.70
N GLU A 223 24.97 -12.22 -11.98
CA GLU A 223 25.74 -13.24 -12.69
C GLU A 223 25.86 -12.91 -14.19
N TYR A 224 24.74 -12.54 -14.84
CA TYR A 224 24.67 -12.38 -16.30
C TYR A 224 24.50 -10.92 -16.73
N GLY A 225 23.94 -10.09 -15.86
CA GLY A 225 23.65 -8.69 -16.11
C GLY A 225 22.15 -8.41 -16.16
N TRP A 226 21.72 -7.28 -15.62
CA TRP A 226 20.36 -6.77 -15.81
C TRP A 226 20.07 -6.63 -17.30
N MET A 227 18.86 -7.03 -17.70
CA MET A 227 18.40 -7.12 -19.09
C MET A 227 19.12 -8.15 -19.98
N SER A 228 19.98 -9.00 -19.42
CA SER A 228 20.45 -10.19 -20.13
C SER A 228 19.30 -11.18 -20.39
N PRO A 229 19.43 -12.08 -21.38
CA PRO A 229 18.44 -13.14 -21.59
C PRO A 229 18.16 -13.97 -20.33
N GLN A 230 19.20 -14.27 -19.53
CA GLN A 230 19.08 -15.03 -18.28
C GLN A 230 18.29 -14.27 -17.21
N TYR A 231 18.53 -12.97 -17.07
CA TYR A 231 17.74 -12.11 -16.18
C TYR A 231 16.26 -12.09 -16.59
N ILE A 232 15.99 -11.95 -17.89
CA ILE A 232 14.61 -11.99 -18.42
C ILE A 232 13.99 -13.37 -18.14
N THR A 233 14.67 -14.47 -18.45
CA THR A 233 14.18 -15.82 -18.16
C THR A 233 13.90 -16.02 -16.66
N ALA A 234 14.73 -15.51 -15.76
CA ALA A 234 14.50 -15.61 -14.32
C ALA A 234 13.18 -14.94 -13.90
N ILE A 235 12.82 -13.80 -14.51
CA ILE A 235 11.52 -13.14 -14.27
C ILE A 235 10.37 -14.02 -14.78
N GLU A 236 10.48 -14.54 -16.01
CA GLU A 236 9.44 -15.36 -16.64
C GLU A 236 9.21 -16.69 -15.88
N GLU A 237 10.26 -17.28 -15.31
CA GLU A 237 10.17 -18.48 -14.45
C GLU A 237 9.40 -18.21 -13.16
N VAL A 238 9.68 -17.08 -12.49
CA VAL A 238 8.97 -16.70 -11.26
C VAL A 238 7.50 -16.39 -11.56
N ASP A 239 7.19 -15.75 -12.70
CA ASP A 239 5.81 -15.51 -13.13
C ASP A 239 4.99 -16.81 -13.20
N VAL A 240 5.57 -17.88 -13.75
CA VAL A 240 4.91 -19.20 -13.84
C VAL A 240 4.56 -19.73 -12.44
N GLU A 241 5.49 -19.64 -11.49
CA GLU A 241 5.26 -20.13 -10.13
C GLU A 241 4.26 -19.27 -9.35
N ILE A 242 4.24 -17.95 -9.57
CA ILE A 242 3.18 -17.07 -9.07
C ILE A 242 1.83 -17.52 -9.64
N GLY A 243 1.75 -17.80 -10.94
CA GLY A 243 0.54 -18.33 -11.58
C GLY A 243 0.04 -19.62 -10.93
N ASN A 244 0.94 -20.57 -10.70
CA ASN A 244 0.65 -21.84 -10.03
C ASN A 244 0.11 -21.63 -8.61
N PHE A 245 0.74 -20.73 -7.84
CA PHE A 245 0.31 -20.39 -6.48
C PHE A 245 -1.09 -19.75 -6.47
N ILE A 246 -1.34 -18.78 -7.35
CA ILE A 246 -2.64 -18.10 -7.45
C ILE A 246 -3.75 -19.06 -7.88
N ASN A 247 -3.48 -19.96 -8.83
CA ASN A 247 -4.46 -20.97 -9.26
C ASN A 247 -4.87 -21.89 -8.09
N LYS A 248 -3.92 -22.35 -7.29
CA LYS A 248 -4.19 -23.17 -6.10
C LYS A 248 -5.02 -22.42 -5.05
N LEU A 249 -4.75 -21.13 -4.82
CA LEU A 249 -5.59 -20.31 -3.93
C LEU A 249 -7.03 -20.19 -4.44
N LYS A 250 -7.23 -20.08 -5.76
CA LYS A 250 -8.57 -20.05 -6.37
C LYS A 250 -9.29 -21.38 -6.19
N GLU A 251 -8.62 -22.51 -6.43
CA GLU A 251 -9.16 -23.86 -6.22
C GLU A 251 -9.61 -24.07 -4.76
N GLN A 252 -8.84 -23.55 -3.80
CA GLN A 252 -9.14 -23.63 -2.37
C GLN A 252 -10.16 -22.58 -1.89
N LYS A 253 -10.66 -21.71 -2.78
CA LYS A 253 -11.57 -20.58 -2.46
C LYS A 253 -10.97 -19.61 -1.44
N LEU A 254 -9.66 -19.41 -1.50
CA LEU A 254 -8.89 -18.50 -0.64
C LEU A 254 -8.38 -17.28 -1.43
N TYR A 255 -8.79 -17.11 -2.69
CA TYR A 255 -8.35 -15.99 -3.54
C TYR A 255 -9.18 -14.71 -3.33
N ASP A 256 -10.51 -14.81 -3.32
CA ASP A 256 -11.41 -13.65 -3.42
C ASP A 256 -11.35 -12.69 -2.23
N ASP A 257 -11.00 -13.19 -1.04
CA ASP A 257 -10.82 -12.41 0.21
C ASP A 257 -9.36 -11.99 0.46
N THR A 258 -8.45 -12.34 -0.44
CA THR A 258 -7.01 -12.07 -0.30
C THR A 258 -6.62 -10.79 -1.01
N TYR A 259 -5.77 -10.01 -0.34
CA TYR A 259 -5.03 -8.92 -0.93
C TYR A 259 -3.66 -9.42 -1.36
N PHE A 260 -3.26 -9.10 -2.57
CA PHE A 260 -1.92 -9.41 -3.07
C PHE A 260 -1.17 -8.11 -3.29
N LEU A 261 0.05 -8.06 -2.77
CA LEU A 261 1.03 -7.05 -3.11
C LEU A 261 2.15 -7.71 -3.90
N PHE A 262 2.59 -7.08 -4.98
CA PHE A 262 3.83 -7.43 -5.66
C PHE A 262 4.80 -6.28 -5.52
N ILE A 263 5.93 -6.55 -4.88
CA ILE A 263 6.91 -5.54 -4.53
C ILE A 263 8.32 -6.03 -4.87
N THR A 264 9.22 -5.09 -4.99
CA THR A 264 10.64 -5.31 -5.21
C THR A 264 11.39 -4.18 -4.52
N ASP A 265 12.67 -4.37 -4.30
CA ASP A 265 13.52 -3.54 -3.48
C ASP A 265 14.38 -2.58 -4.28
N HIS A 266 14.89 -2.98 -5.45
CA HIS A 266 15.66 -2.12 -6.36
C HIS A 266 15.65 -2.68 -7.79
N GLY A 267 16.15 -1.90 -8.75
CA GLY A 267 16.60 -2.42 -10.03
C GLY A 267 18.13 -2.56 -10.08
N GLY A 268 18.71 -2.55 -11.27
CA GLY A 268 20.17 -2.66 -11.42
C GLY A 268 20.66 -2.27 -12.81
N ILE A 269 21.97 -2.14 -12.94
CA ILE A 269 22.63 -1.78 -14.19
C ILE A 269 23.91 -2.59 -14.36
N LYS A 270 24.12 -3.11 -15.57
CA LYS A 270 25.20 -4.09 -15.84
C LYS A 270 25.08 -5.24 -14.84
N LYS A 271 26.01 -5.41 -13.91
CA LYS A 271 26.03 -6.50 -12.91
C LYS A 271 26.01 -5.99 -11.47
N GLY A 272 25.53 -4.76 -11.25
CA GLY A 272 25.49 -4.17 -9.92
C GLY A 272 24.29 -3.26 -9.71
N HIS A 273 24.10 -2.91 -8.44
CA HIS A 273 23.08 -1.99 -7.96
C HIS A 273 23.61 -1.25 -6.71
N GLY A 274 22.84 -0.30 -6.18
CA GLY A 274 23.15 0.48 -4.97
C GLY A 274 23.39 1.97 -5.24
N GLY A 275 23.37 2.36 -6.51
CA GLY A 275 23.52 3.73 -6.99
C GLY A 275 22.20 4.50 -7.06
N VAL A 276 22.19 5.49 -7.96
CA VAL A 276 21.10 6.46 -8.14
C VAL A 276 20.57 6.49 -9.57
N THR A 277 21.02 5.56 -10.42
CA THR A 277 20.55 5.56 -11.81
C THR A 277 19.06 5.22 -11.86
N MET A 278 18.37 5.68 -12.90
CA MET A 278 16.95 5.42 -13.03
C MET A 278 16.62 3.93 -13.17
N ASN A 279 17.53 3.14 -13.74
CA ASN A 279 17.41 1.68 -13.86
C ASN A 279 17.42 0.99 -12.50
N GLU A 280 18.13 1.56 -11.51
CA GLU A 280 18.15 1.09 -10.12
C GLU A 280 16.97 1.65 -9.31
N MET A 281 16.58 2.89 -9.61
CA MET A 281 15.66 3.67 -8.79
C MET A 281 14.20 3.62 -9.27
N GLN A 282 13.86 2.98 -10.39
CA GLN A 282 12.47 2.79 -10.83
C GLN A 282 12.10 1.32 -10.86
N ILE A 283 11.10 0.98 -10.06
CA ILE A 283 10.69 -0.40 -9.85
C ILE A 283 9.16 -0.55 -9.88
N PRO A 284 8.66 -1.73 -10.28
CA PRO A 284 7.26 -2.08 -10.17
C PRO A 284 6.81 -2.17 -8.71
N TRP A 285 5.62 -1.66 -8.44
CA TRP A 285 4.88 -1.89 -7.21
C TRP A 285 3.41 -2.08 -7.57
N ALA A 286 2.79 -3.16 -7.10
CA ALA A 286 1.42 -3.49 -7.46
C ALA A 286 0.61 -3.97 -6.26
N ILE A 287 -0.69 -3.74 -6.34
CA ILE A 287 -1.65 -4.20 -5.34
C ILE A 287 -3.00 -4.52 -5.99
N THR A 288 -3.62 -5.61 -5.54
CA THR A 288 -4.98 -6.00 -5.89
C THR A 288 -5.68 -6.58 -4.67
N GLY A 289 -7.01 -6.59 -4.66
CA GLY A 289 -7.82 -7.18 -3.60
C GLY A 289 -9.13 -6.43 -3.36
N PRO A 290 -9.94 -6.91 -2.39
CA PRO A 290 -11.18 -6.24 -2.00
C PRO A 290 -10.92 -4.76 -1.64
N LYS A 291 -11.85 -3.85 -1.94
CA LYS A 291 -11.70 -2.41 -1.60
C LYS A 291 -10.44 -1.69 -2.15
N ILE A 292 -9.65 -2.31 -3.03
CA ILE A 292 -8.63 -1.64 -3.84
C ILE A 292 -9.29 -1.13 -5.12
N LYS A 293 -8.94 0.10 -5.54
CA LYS A 293 -9.38 0.66 -6.82
C LYS A 293 -8.69 -0.07 -7.97
N ASN A 294 -9.44 -0.28 -9.04
CA ASN A 294 -8.85 -0.71 -10.29
C ASN A 294 -8.33 0.54 -11.01
N LEU A 295 -7.02 0.77 -10.98
CA LEU A 295 -6.36 1.86 -11.70
C LEU A 295 -5.52 1.36 -12.87
N GLY A 296 -5.38 0.03 -13.04
CA GLY A 296 -4.49 -0.56 -14.03
C GLY A 296 -3.04 -0.09 -13.86
N LEU A 297 -2.32 0.01 -14.97
CA LEU A 297 -1.01 0.67 -14.99
C LEU A 297 -1.21 2.18 -14.76
N THR A 298 -0.58 2.74 -13.72
CA THR A 298 -0.89 4.09 -13.22
C THR A 298 0.32 4.85 -12.68
N ASP A 299 0.30 6.16 -12.86
CA ASP A 299 1.24 7.16 -12.32
C ASP A 299 0.53 8.21 -11.44
N GLN A 300 -0.72 7.95 -11.04
CA GLN A 300 -1.57 8.90 -10.29
C GLN A 300 -1.07 9.21 -8.87
N PHE A 301 -0.05 8.51 -8.37
CA PHE A 301 0.56 8.74 -7.07
C PHE A 301 2.05 8.44 -7.09
N PHE A 302 2.78 9.14 -6.21
CA PHE A 302 4.17 8.81 -5.92
C PHE A 302 4.25 7.75 -4.83
N ASN A 303 5.20 6.84 -4.97
CA ASN A 303 5.40 5.76 -4.01
C ASN A 303 6.88 5.54 -3.69
N SER A 304 7.13 5.02 -2.51
CA SER A 304 8.45 4.58 -2.07
C SER A 304 8.34 3.26 -1.31
N ASN A 305 9.43 2.49 -1.24
CA ASN A 305 9.46 1.22 -0.52
C ASN A 305 8.95 1.35 0.92
N LYS A 306 9.32 2.42 1.62
CA LYS A 306 8.84 2.68 2.99
C LYS A 306 7.33 2.90 3.11
N ASN A 307 6.59 3.12 2.03
CA ASN A 307 5.14 3.28 2.09
C ASN A 307 4.41 1.94 2.25
N THR A 308 5.04 0.81 1.91
CA THR A 308 4.39 -0.52 1.91
C THR A 308 3.84 -0.89 3.29
N SER A 309 4.60 -0.70 4.37
CA SER A 309 4.13 -1.05 5.72
C SER A 309 2.90 -0.24 6.14
N LEU A 310 2.80 1.02 5.72
CA LEU A 310 1.63 1.88 5.96
C LEU A 310 0.41 1.39 5.18
N VAL A 311 0.59 0.94 3.94
CA VAL A 311 -0.47 0.29 3.15
C VAL A 311 -0.95 -0.95 3.88
N LEU A 312 -0.04 -1.82 4.34
CA LEU A 312 -0.37 -3.03 5.10
C LEU A 312 -1.10 -2.71 6.42
N ALA A 313 -0.62 -1.73 7.18
CA ALA A 313 -1.27 -1.29 8.41
C ALA A 313 -2.71 -0.81 8.14
N LYS A 314 -2.92 -0.05 7.06
CA LYS A 314 -4.26 0.38 6.65
C LYS A 314 -5.14 -0.78 6.20
N LEU A 315 -4.59 -1.76 5.47
CA LEU A 315 -5.31 -2.97 5.07
C LEU A 315 -5.84 -3.75 6.28
N PHE A 316 -5.02 -3.93 7.31
CA PHE A 316 -5.43 -4.60 8.54
C PHE A 316 -6.22 -3.70 9.51
N GLY A 317 -6.50 -2.45 9.15
CA GLY A 317 -7.22 -1.50 10.02
C GLY A 317 -6.46 -1.15 11.30
N LEU A 318 -5.12 -1.20 11.27
CA LEU A 318 -4.27 -0.91 12.42
C LEU A 318 -4.29 0.60 12.69
N LYS A 319 -4.42 0.95 13.97
CA LYS A 319 -4.37 2.33 14.47
C LYS A 319 -3.19 2.50 15.40
N ASN A 320 -2.72 3.74 15.58
CA ASN A 320 -1.59 4.07 16.43
C ASN A 320 -0.33 3.27 16.03
N ILE A 321 0.02 3.37 14.75
CA ILE A 321 1.26 2.84 14.18
C ILE A 321 2.49 3.53 14.83
N PRO A 322 3.68 2.91 14.78
CA PRO A 322 4.89 3.49 15.37
C PRO A 322 5.17 4.88 14.81
N LYS A 323 5.63 5.79 15.67
CA LYS A 323 5.92 7.17 15.27
C LYS A 323 7.16 7.26 14.39
N SER A 324 8.06 6.29 14.51
CA SER A 324 9.22 6.13 13.62
C SER A 324 8.86 5.80 12.18
N TRP A 325 7.64 5.34 11.88
CA TRP A 325 7.23 5.05 10.50
C TRP A 325 6.98 6.36 9.75
N THR A 326 7.91 6.74 8.87
CA THR A 326 7.88 7.99 8.10
C THR A 326 7.36 7.82 6.67
N GLY A 327 7.02 6.59 6.26
CA GLY A 327 6.32 6.32 5.00
C GLY A 327 4.92 6.95 4.94
N ILE A 328 4.39 7.07 3.73
CA ILE A 328 3.08 7.68 3.45
C ILE A 328 2.25 6.72 2.60
N ALA A 329 1.17 6.17 3.15
CA ALA A 329 0.27 5.32 2.38
C ALA A 329 -0.46 6.15 1.30
N PRO A 330 -0.35 5.80 0.00
CA PRO A 330 -1.06 6.52 -1.06
C PRO A 330 -2.56 6.28 -0.93
N THR A 331 -3.29 7.25 -0.38
CA THR A 331 -4.71 7.08 -0.03
C THR A 331 -5.61 6.89 -1.26
N VAL A 332 -5.17 7.35 -2.43
CA VAL A 332 -5.91 7.26 -3.70
C VAL A 332 -6.21 5.81 -4.11
N ILE A 333 -5.42 4.82 -3.68
CA ILE A 333 -5.55 3.42 -4.09
C ILE A 333 -6.75 2.70 -3.46
N PHE A 334 -7.30 3.23 -2.37
CA PHE A 334 -8.41 2.61 -1.64
C PHE A 334 -9.76 3.14 -2.13
N LYS A 335 -10.76 2.25 -2.23
CA LYS A 335 -12.15 2.56 -2.62
C LYS A 335 -12.91 3.31 -1.54
#